data_AF-A0AAW8KCQ3-F1
#
_entry.id   AF-A0AAW8KCQ3-F1
#
_cell.length_a   1.000
_cell.length_b   1.000
_cell.length_c   1.000
_cell.angle_alpha   90.00
_cell.angle_beta   90.00
_cell.angle_gamma   90.00
#
_symmetry.space_group_name_H-M   'P 1'
#
loop_
_entity.id
_entity.type
_entity.pdbx_description
1 polymer ?
#
loop_
_entity_poly.entity_id
_entity_poly.type
_entity_poly.pdbx_seq_one_letter_code
_entity_poly.pdbx_strand_id
1 'polypeptide(L)'
;QAKAFGKVDLDYFVQSSIENAESEENLDAEVKIFQNALDFSNVKIRDCMVPRTEIVAVDQEASLGDLQNLFVESGISKIIVYAGNIDNIVGY
;
A
#
# COMPACT_ATOMS: atom_id res chain seq x y z
N GLN A 1 18.14 -17.70 -12.13
CA GLN A 1 18.44 -16.25 -12.10
C GLN A 1 17.20 -15.54 -12.62
N ALA A 2 16.50 -14.78 -11.78
CA ALA A 2 15.39 -13.95 -12.25
C ALA A 2 15.98 -12.86 -13.15
N LYS A 3 15.55 -12.81 -14.41
CA LYS A 3 15.97 -11.78 -15.37
C LYS A 3 15.40 -10.46 -14.85
N ALA A 4 16.26 -9.62 -14.24
CA ALA A 4 15.85 -8.29 -13.80
C ALA A 4 15.53 -7.47 -15.06
N PHE A 5 14.34 -6.86 -15.07
CA PHE A 5 13.89 -5.98 -16.14
C PHE A 5 14.91 -4.84 -16.30
N GLY A 6 15.55 -4.75 -17.46
CA GLY A 6 16.68 -3.87 -17.69
C GLY A 6 16.27 -2.53 -18.31
N LYS A 7 17.21 -1.58 -18.33
CA LYS A 7 17.03 -0.26 -19.00
C LYS A 7 16.62 -0.40 -20.48
N VAL A 8 17.05 -1.46 -21.15
CA VAL A 8 16.73 -1.74 -22.57
C VAL A 8 15.30 -2.25 -22.72
N ASP A 9 14.81 -3.05 -21.77
CA ASP A 9 13.41 -3.51 -21.77
C ASP A 9 12.46 -2.33 -21.48
N LEU A 10 12.89 -1.38 -20.66
CA LEU A 10 12.18 -0.13 -20.38
C LEU A 10 12.05 0.75 -21.63
N ASP A 11 13.14 0.93 -22.39
CA ASP A 11 13.15 1.77 -23.59
C ASP A 11 12.19 1.22 -24.66
N TYR A 12 12.23 -0.10 -24.90
CA TYR A 12 11.32 -0.78 -25.82
C TYR A 12 9.85 -0.65 -25.38
N PHE A 13 9.59 -0.79 -24.08
CA PHE A 13 8.23 -0.76 -23.57
C PHE A 13 7.64 0.66 -23.57
N VAL A 14 8.42 1.67 -23.18
CA VAL A 14 8.02 3.08 -23.28
C VAL A 14 7.69 3.44 -24.72
N GLN A 15 8.50 2.98 -25.69
CA GLN A 15 8.20 3.15 -27.10
C GLN A 15 6.83 2.54 -27.46
N SER A 16 6.54 1.33 -26.99
CA SER A 16 5.25 0.67 -27.25
C SER A 16 4.06 1.31 -26.51
N SER A 17 4.26 1.86 -25.31
CA SER A 17 3.22 2.63 -24.59
C SER A 17 2.94 3.96 -25.30
N ILE A 18 3.97 4.63 -25.85
CA ILE A 18 3.80 5.84 -26.69
C ILE A 18 2.95 5.53 -27.92
N GLU A 19 3.16 4.37 -28.53
CA GLU A 19 2.39 3.94 -29.71
C GLU A 19 0.94 3.55 -29.40
N ASN A 20 0.63 3.13 -28.15
CA ASN A 20 -0.70 2.69 -27.73
C ASN A 20 -1.47 3.71 -26.87
N ALA A 21 -0.84 4.82 -26.47
CA ALA A 21 -1.48 5.81 -25.61
C ALA A 21 -2.54 6.62 -26.38
N GLU A 22 -3.78 6.60 -25.88
CA GLU A 22 -4.89 7.39 -26.44
C GLU A 22 -4.72 8.90 -26.17
N SER A 23 -3.89 9.29 -25.19
CA SER A 23 -3.54 10.67 -24.86
C SER A 23 -2.20 10.78 -24.12
N GLU A 24 -1.57 11.95 -24.17
CA GLU A 24 -0.31 12.23 -23.43
C GLU A 24 -0.47 12.07 -21.91
N GLU A 25 -1.64 12.40 -21.33
CA GLU A 25 -1.90 12.19 -19.89
C GLU A 25 -1.89 10.72 -19.48
N ASN A 26 -2.46 9.83 -20.32
CA ASN A 26 -2.44 8.40 -20.06
C ASN A 26 -1.02 7.84 -20.15
N LEU A 27 -0.24 8.33 -21.10
CA LEU A 27 1.17 7.98 -21.23
C LEU A 27 1.97 8.32 -19.97
N ASP A 28 1.85 9.57 -19.49
CA ASP A 28 2.56 10.04 -18.31
C ASP A 28 2.18 9.23 -17.05
N ALA A 29 0.91 8.85 -16.92
CA ALA A 29 0.43 8.01 -15.85
C ALA A 29 1.03 6.59 -15.91
N GLU A 30 1.06 5.97 -17.10
CA GLU A 30 1.69 4.66 -17.30
C GLU A 30 3.18 4.70 -16.94
N VAL A 31 3.93 5.65 -17.52
CA VAL A 31 5.37 5.81 -17.25
C VAL A 31 5.62 5.98 -15.75
N LYS A 32 4.79 6.75 -15.04
CA LYS A 32 4.90 6.93 -13.59
C LYS A 32 4.62 5.64 -12.81
N ILE A 33 3.61 4.85 -13.21
CA ILE A 33 3.32 3.55 -12.60
C ILE A 33 4.51 2.60 -12.76
N PHE A 34 5.12 2.57 -13.95
CA PHE A 34 6.29 1.73 -14.21
C PHE A 34 7.51 2.16 -13.42
N GLN A 35 7.79 3.46 -13.37
CA GLN A 35 8.88 3.99 -12.54
C GLN A 35 8.68 3.60 -11.07
N ASN A 36 7.46 3.76 -10.53
CA ASN A 36 7.12 3.31 -9.18
C ASN A 36 7.31 1.79 -8.99
N ALA A 37 6.99 0.96 -9.99
CA ALA A 37 7.16 -0.49 -9.94
C ALA A 37 8.64 -0.92 -9.94
N LEU A 38 9.49 -0.25 -10.72
CA LEU A 38 10.94 -0.47 -10.70
C LEU A 38 11.53 -0.07 -9.34
N ASP A 39 11.11 1.09 -8.83
CA ASP A 39 11.57 1.62 -7.56
C ASP A 39 10.99 0.87 -6.34
N PHE A 40 9.89 0.14 -6.51
CA PHE A 40 9.22 -0.62 -5.44
C PHE A 40 10.17 -1.57 -4.71
N SER A 41 11.09 -2.20 -5.44
CA SER A 41 12.11 -3.10 -4.87
C SER A 41 13.05 -2.40 -3.86
N ASN A 42 13.17 -1.08 -3.92
CA ASN A 42 13.99 -0.26 -3.05
C ASN A 42 13.21 0.38 -1.90
N VAL A 43 11.87 0.35 -1.92
CA VAL A 43 11.01 0.92 -0.87
C VAL A 43 11.09 0.05 0.38
N LYS A 44 11.33 0.68 1.55
CA LYS A 44 11.35 -0.03 2.83
C LYS A 44 9.97 0.07 3.48
N ILE A 45 9.58 -0.94 4.25
CA ILE A 45 8.28 -0.97 4.97
C ILE A 45 8.06 0.28 5.81
N ARG A 46 9.10 0.78 6.47
CA ARG A 46 9.02 2.01 7.28
C ARG A 46 8.63 3.27 6.49
N ASP A 47 8.83 3.25 5.16
CA ASP A 47 8.55 4.39 4.30
C ASP A 47 7.06 4.43 3.90
N CYS A 48 6.29 3.36 4.16
CA CYS A 48 4.86 3.27 3.85
C CYS A 48 3.97 2.77 5.02
N MET A 49 4.55 2.42 6.17
CA MET A 49 3.79 1.94 7.33
C MET A 49 3.10 3.08 8.09
N VAL A 50 1.94 2.77 8.70
CA VAL A 50 1.25 3.69 9.62
C VAL A 50 2.06 3.82 10.92
N PRO A 51 2.38 5.04 11.39
CA PRO A 51 3.06 5.23 12.66
C PRO A 51 2.27 4.63 13.82
N ARG A 52 2.97 4.05 14.80
CA ARG A 52 2.36 3.35 15.93
C ARG A 52 1.29 4.17 16.66
N THR A 53 1.53 5.46 16.84
CA THR A 53 0.62 6.39 17.54
C THR A 53 -0.66 6.68 16.76
N GLU A 54 -0.70 6.33 15.49
CA GLU A 54 -1.81 6.59 14.57
C GLU A 54 -2.56 5.31 14.19
N ILE A 55 -2.13 4.16 14.73
CA ILE A 55 -2.80 2.88 14.49
C ILE A 55 -4.19 2.89 15.13
N VAL A 56 -5.20 2.55 14.34
CA VAL A 56 -6.55 2.26 14.82
C VAL A 56 -6.61 0.80 15.27
N ALA A 57 -6.82 0.60 16.57
CA ALA A 57 -6.85 -0.72 17.18
C ALA A 57 -7.85 -0.76 18.34
N VAL A 58 -8.24 -1.98 18.71
CA VAL A 58 -9.21 -2.26 19.77
C VAL A 58 -8.69 -3.34 20.71
N ASP A 59 -8.98 -3.24 22.00
CA ASP A 59 -8.68 -4.31 22.96
C ASP A 59 -9.61 -5.51 22.72
N GLN A 60 -9.11 -6.74 22.89
CA GLN A 60 -9.89 -7.97 22.69
C GLN A 60 -11.14 -8.04 23.58
N GLU A 61 -11.12 -7.36 24.73
CA GLU A 61 -12.24 -7.33 25.69
C GLU A 61 -13.22 -6.18 25.41
N ALA A 62 -13.01 -5.38 24.35
CA ALA A 62 -13.91 -4.29 24.01
C ALA A 62 -15.29 -4.80 23.61
N SER A 63 -16.31 -3.97 23.85
CA SER A 63 -17.68 -4.35 23.48
C SER A 63 -17.88 -4.31 21.97
N LEU A 64 -18.87 -5.06 21.48
CA LEU A 64 -19.24 -5.01 20.06
C LEU A 64 -19.67 -3.60 19.63
N GLY A 65 -20.28 -2.82 20.53
CA GLY A 65 -20.69 -1.44 20.25
C GLY A 65 -19.50 -0.52 20.04
N ASP A 66 -18.46 -0.65 20.88
CA ASP A 66 -17.22 0.12 20.73
C ASP A 66 -16.53 -0.20 19.41
N LEU A 67 -16.47 -1.48 19.04
CA LEU A 67 -15.90 -1.92 17.76
C LEU A 67 -16.70 -1.39 16.56
N GLN A 68 -18.04 -1.43 16.61
CA GLN A 68 -18.89 -0.90 15.54
C GLN A 68 -18.69 0.61 15.36
N ASN A 69 -18.67 1.36 16.47
CA ASN A 69 -18.42 2.80 16.43
C ASN A 69 -17.03 3.09 15.83
N LEU A 70 -16.01 2.33 16.24
CA LEU A 70 -14.66 2.49 15.71
C LEU A 70 -14.57 2.24 14.21
N PHE A 71 -15.28 1.24 13.66
CA PHE A 71 -15.37 1.03 12.21
C PHE A 71 -16.02 2.21 11.48
N VAL A 72 -17.11 2.75 12.03
CA VAL A 72 -17.83 3.88 11.43
C VAL A 72 -16.98 5.15 11.45
N GLU A 73 -16.32 5.44 12.58
CA GLU A 73 -15.52 6.65 12.76
C GLU A 73 -14.21 6.63 11.98
N SER A 74 -13.51 5.49 11.96
CA SER A 74 -12.22 5.37 11.26
C SER A 74 -12.35 5.19 9.75
N GLY A 75 -13.46 4.60 9.28
CA GLY A 75 -13.70 4.33 7.86
C GLY A 75 -12.77 3.28 7.24
N ILE A 76 -11.99 2.56 8.05
CA ILE A 76 -11.04 1.55 7.56
C ILE A 76 -11.69 0.17 7.49
N SER A 77 -11.19 -0.67 6.57
CA SER A 77 -11.74 -2.00 6.34
C SER A 77 -11.28 -3.06 7.34
N LYS A 78 -10.25 -2.77 8.14
CA LYS A 78 -9.66 -3.69 9.14
C LYS A 78 -9.20 -2.92 10.36
N ILE A 79 -9.49 -3.42 11.55
CA ILE A 79 -9.06 -2.84 12.83
C ILE A 79 -8.19 -3.86 13.55
N ILE A 80 -7.04 -3.44 14.03
CA ILE A 80 -6.12 -4.34 14.74
C ILE A 80 -6.71 -4.69 16.11
N VAL A 81 -6.64 -5.96 16.51
CA VAL A 81 -7.07 -6.43 17.84
C VAL A 81 -5.83 -6.74 18.68
N TYR A 82 -5.76 -6.17 19.88
CA TYR A 82 -4.67 -6.39 20.85
C TYR A 82 -5.21 -6.90 22.19
N ALA A 83 -4.35 -7.53 22.99
CA ALA A 83 -4.73 -7.99 24.33
C ALA A 83 -3.88 -7.30 25.41
N GLY A 84 -4.51 -6.37 26.15
CA GLY A 84 -3.93 -5.66 27.29
C GLY A 84 -2.90 -4.59 26.94
N ASN A 85 -1.89 -4.92 26.13
CA ASN A 85 -0.91 -3.98 25.60
C ASN A 85 -1.04 -3.92 24.08
N ILE A 86 -0.99 -2.71 23.50
CA ILE A 86 -1.01 -2.46 22.05
C ILE A 86 0.13 -3.15 21.28
N ASP A 87 1.21 -3.57 21.96
CA ASP A 87 2.26 -4.41 21.38
C ASP A 87 1.88 -5.88 21.22
N ASN A 88 0.86 -6.34 21.95
CA ASN A 88 0.42 -7.72 21.96
C ASN A 88 -0.75 -7.91 20.99
N ILE A 89 -0.44 -7.91 19.69
CA ILE A 89 -1.42 -8.09 18.62
C ILE A 89 -1.86 -9.54 18.54
N VAL A 90 -3.18 -9.77 18.62
CA VAL A 90 -3.79 -11.10 18.55
C VAL A 90 -4.52 -11.35 17.22
N GLY A 91 -4.83 -10.29 16.47
CA GLY A 91 -5.50 -10.40 15.18
C GLY A 91 -5.89 -9.07 14.55
N TYR A 92 -6.82 -9.14 13.59
CA TYR A 92 -7.47 -8.01 12.94
C TYR A 92 -8.84 -8.45 12.39
#